data_AF-A0A015UWZ8-F1
#
_entry.id   AF-A0A015UWZ8-F1
#
_cell.length_a   1.000
_cell.length_b   1.000
_cell.length_c   1.000
_cell.angle_alpha   90.00
_cell.angle_beta   90.00
_cell.angle_gamma   90.00
#
_symmetry.space_group_name_H-M   'P 1'
#
loop_
_entity.id
_entity.type
_entity.pdbx_description
1 polymer ?
#
loop_
_entity_poly.entity_id
_entity_poly.type
_entity_poly.pdbx_seq_one_letter_code
_entity_poly.pdbx_strand_id
1 'polypeptide(L)' 'AHIMPSYHGTESTSLMARLKAREGEYCGEEDNLRMVHVRKLRDLKGKQEWERFMIARQRKTVAVCENCYRKIHGRK' A
#
# COMPACT_ATOMS: atom_id res chain seq x y z
N ALA A 1 4.37 33.53 -13.80
CA ALA A 1 4.13 32.07 -13.89
C ALA A 1 5.01 31.39 -12.86
N HIS A 2 4.43 30.78 -11.82
CA HIS A 2 5.21 30.01 -10.87
C HIS A 2 5.68 28.73 -11.56
N ILE A 3 6.94 28.70 -11.95
CA ILE A 3 7.60 27.50 -12.47
C ILE A 3 7.66 26.52 -11.29
N MET A 4 6.73 25.55 -11.26
CA MET A 4 6.82 24.45 -10.32
C MET A 4 8.06 23.63 -10.69
N PRO A 5 9.04 23.46 -9.78
CA PRO A 5 10.20 22.63 -10.06
C PRO A 5 9.70 21.23 -10.41
N SER A 6 10.19 20.68 -11.51
CA SER A 6 9.82 19.35 -12.00
C SER A 6 10.25 18.31 -10.97
N TYR A 7 9.29 17.84 -10.17
CA TYR A 7 9.45 16.70 -9.29
C TYR A 7 9.62 15.45 -10.17
N HIS A 8 10.85 15.18 -10.62
CA HIS A 8 11.24 13.91 -11.25
C HIS A 8 11.34 12.78 -10.20
N GLY A 9 10.42 12.75 -9.24
CA GLY A 9 10.28 11.66 -8.29
C GLY A 9 9.50 10.54 -8.96
N THR A 10 10.22 9.53 -9.47
CA THR A 10 9.71 8.27 -10.08
C THR A 10 8.19 8.09 -9.98
N GLU A 11 7.48 8.50 -11.03
CA GLU A 11 6.01 8.51 -11.06
C GLU A 11 5.43 7.16 -10.62
N SER A 12 6.06 6.05 -11.01
CA SER A 12 5.66 4.67 -10.70
C SER A 12 5.71 4.27 -9.22
N THR A 13 6.48 4.97 -8.38
CA THR A 13 6.57 4.67 -6.93
C THR A 13 5.65 5.55 -6.09
N SER A 14 5.08 6.60 -6.69
CA SER A 14 4.18 7.53 -6.03
C SER A 14 2.89 6.83 -5.59
N LEU A 15 2.35 7.25 -4.45
CA LEU A 15 1.06 6.76 -3.97
C LEU A 15 -0.05 6.94 -5.02
N MET A 16 0.00 8.06 -5.74
CA MET A 16 -0.97 8.36 -6.80
C MET A 16 -0.87 7.39 -7.96
N ALA A 17 0.33 7.03 -8.42
CA ALA A 17 0.47 6.05 -9.50
C ALA A 17 0.05 4.64 -9.06
N ARG A 18 0.34 4.25 -7.82
CA ARG A 18 -0.08 2.95 -7.27
C ARG A 18 -1.60 2.84 -7.14
N LEU A 19 -2.28 3.94 -6.76
CA LEU A 19 -3.75 3.98 -6.75
C LEU A 19 -4.34 4.05 -8.16
N LYS A 20 -3.70 4.76 -9.09
CA LYS A 20 -4.08 4.80 -10.52
C LYS A 20 -3.95 3.43 -11.19
N ALA A 21 -2.98 2.62 -10.77
CA ALA A 21 -2.78 1.27 -11.27
C ALA A 21 -3.95 0.33 -10.96
N ARG A 22 -4.83 0.69 -10.01
CA ARG A 22 -6.05 -0.05 -9.63
C ARG A 22 -5.89 -1.53 -9.29
N GLU A 23 -4.69 -2.07 -9.30
CA GLU A 23 -4.40 -3.46 -8.91
C GLU A 23 -4.08 -3.54 -7.41
N GLY A 24 -4.73 -4.45 -6.70
CA GLY A 24 -4.39 -4.74 -5.31
C GLY A 24 -2.98 -5.29 -5.20
N GLU A 25 -2.04 -4.54 -4.62
CA GLU A 25 -0.62 -4.95 -4.51
C GLU A 25 -0.42 -6.29 -3.77
N TYR A 26 -1.43 -6.73 -3.02
CA TYR A 26 -1.42 -7.96 -2.24
C TYR A 26 -2.09 -9.16 -2.93
N CYS A 27 -3.10 -8.95 -3.77
CA CYS A 27 -3.92 -10.03 -4.33
C CYS A 27 -4.14 -9.94 -5.85
N GLY A 28 -3.80 -8.82 -6.47
CA GLY A 28 -4.03 -8.55 -7.89
C GLY A 28 -5.46 -8.17 -8.25
N GLU A 29 -6.37 -8.11 -7.28
CA GLU A 29 -7.78 -7.80 -7.54
C GLU A 29 -8.02 -6.29 -7.61
N GLU A 30 -8.78 -5.84 -8.61
CA GLU A 30 -8.98 -4.41 -8.88
C GLU A 30 -10.22 -3.80 -8.19
N ASP A 31 -10.97 -4.62 -7.46
CA ASP A 31 -12.27 -4.23 -6.92
C ASP A 31 -12.18 -3.71 -5.48
N ASN A 32 -12.78 -2.53 -5.25
CA ASN A 32 -12.91 -1.87 -3.94
C ASN A 32 -11.59 -1.80 -3.12
N LEU A 33 -10.55 -1.23 -3.73
CA LEU A 33 -9.26 -1.03 -3.07
C LEU A 33 -9.36 -0.13 -1.83
N ARG A 34 -8.90 -0.65 -0.69
CA ARG A 34 -8.69 0.09 0.55
C ARG A 34 -7.21 0.24 0.83
N MET A 35 -6.84 1.40 1.37
CA MET A 35 -5.47 1.67 1.80
C MET A 35 -5.30 1.23 3.25
N VAL A 36 -4.44 0.24 3.48
CA VAL A 36 -3.98 -0.12 4.82
C VAL A 36 -2.74 0.73 5.14
N HIS A 37 -2.78 1.43 6.27
CA HIS A 37 -1.68 2.23 6.78
C HIS A 37 -1.21 1.74 8.14
N VAL A 38 0.10 1.64 8.32
CA VAL A 38 0.74 1.29 9.60
C VAL A 38 1.59 2.44 10.11
N ARG A 39 1.59 2.66 11.43
CA ARG A 39 2.30 3.77 12.05
C ARG A 39 3.82 3.64 11.90
N LYS A 40 4.37 2.47 12.22
CA LYS A 40 5.81 2.18 12.12
C LYS A 40 6.01 0.76 11.61
N LEU A 41 6.91 0.59 10.64
CA LEU A 41 7.25 -0.73 10.09
C LEU A 41 7.88 -1.66 11.12
N ARG A 42 8.69 -1.10 12.03
CA ARG A 42 9.33 -1.85 13.12
C ARG A 42 8.35 -2.47 14.12
N ASP A 43 7.11 -2.00 14.15
CA ASP A 43 6.08 -2.53 15.04
C ASP A 43 5.42 -3.80 14.44
N LEU A 44 5.64 -4.07 13.14
CA LEU A 44 5.19 -5.29 12.47
C LEU A 44 6.07 -6.47 12.88
N LYS A 45 5.44 -7.57 13.30
CA LYS A 45 6.16 -8.77 13.76
C LYS A 45 6.50 -9.73 12.62
N GLY A 46 5.98 -9.46 11.41
CA GLY A 46 6.16 -10.35 10.26
C GLY A 46 5.51 -11.73 10.44
N LYS A 47 4.49 -11.83 11.31
CA LYS A 47 3.79 -13.10 11.56
C LYS A 47 2.79 -13.39 10.46
N GLN A 48 2.10 -12.35 9.98
CA GLN A 48 1.14 -12.45 8.90
C GLN A 48 1.80 -12.11 7.56
N GLU A 49 1.29 -12.69 6.48
CA GLU A 49 1.80 -12.48 5.13
C GLU A 49 1.78 -11.01 4.71
N TRP A 50 0.71 -10.28 5.05
CA TRP A 50 0.63 -8.84 4.78
C TRP A 50 1.69 -8.02 5.54
N GLU A 51 2.06 -8.43 6.77
CA GLU A 51 3.14 -7.78 7.53
C GLU A 51 4.49 -8.00 6.84
N ARG A 52 4.77 -9.25 6.42
CA ARG A 52 6.00 -9.60 5.69
C ARG A 52 6.09 -8.84 4.38
N PHE A 53 4.99 -8.71 3.67
CA PHE A 53 4.91 -7.95 2.43
C PHE A 53 5.23 -6.46 2.64
N MET A 54 4.67 -5.83 3.67
CA MET A 54 4.95 -4.42 3.99
C MET A 54 6.41 -4.20 4.43
N ILE A 55 6.98 -5.13 5.20
CA ILE A 55 8.39 -5.10 5.63
C ILE A 55 9.32 -5.24 4.41
N ALA A 56 9.08 -6.25 3.56
CA ALA A 56 9.89 -6.51 2.38
C ALA A 56 9.91 -5.34 1.40
N ARG A 57 8.75 -4.68 1.21
CA ARG A 57 8.66 -3.48 0.36
C ARG A 57 9.11 -2.20 1.05
N GLN A 58 9.40 -2.23 2.36
CA GLN A 58 9.70 -1.05 3.18
C GLN A 58 8.64 0.07 3.07
N ARG A 59 7.36 -0.30 2.94
CA ARG A 59 6.24 0.64 2.70
C ARG A 59 5.26 0.62 3.86
N LYS A 60 4.95 1.81 4.40
CA LYS A 60 3.94 2.00 5.46
C LYS A 60 2.50 1.96 4.95
N THR A 61 2.30 1.86 3.63
CA THR A 61 0.99 1.85 2.99
C THR A 61 0.94 0.74 1.94
N VAL A 62 -0.18 0.03 1.87
CA VAL A 62 -0.44 -1.00 0.85
C VAL A 62 -1.90 -0.93 0.40
N ALA A 63 -2.14 -0.98 -0.91
CA ALA A 63 -3.48 -1.05 -1.47
C ALA A 63 -3.92 -2.51 -1.50
N VAL A 64 -5.08 -2.82 -0.92
CA VAL A 64 -5.61 -4.18 -0.83
C VAL A 64 -7.10 -4.18 -1.16
N CYS A 65 -7.62 -5.27 -1.71
CA CYS A 65 -9.07 -5.42 -1.91
C CYS A 65 -9.79 -5.51 -0.57
N GLU A 66 -11.12 -5.37 -0.58
CA GLU A 66 -11.91 -5.40 0.65
C GLU A 66 -11.79 -6.73 1.41
N ASN A 67 -11.65 -7.86 0.71
CA ASN A 67 -11.45 -9.17 1.33
C ASN A 67 -10.13 -9.21 2.12
N CYS A 68 -9.04 -8.74 1.50
CA CYS A 68 -7.74 -8.64 2.15
C CYS A 68 -7.75 -7.62 3.30
N TYR A 69 -8.45 -6.50 3.14
CA TYR A 69 -8.66 -5.54 4.22
C TYR A 69 -9.35 -6.19 5.42
N ARG A 70 -10.40 -6.98 5.20
CA ARG A 70 -11.07 -7.77 6.24
C ARG A 70 -10.14 -8.82 6.85
N LYS A 71 -9.22 -9.44 6.10
CA LYS A 71 -8.23 -10.37 6.70
C LYS A 71 -7.22 -9.65 7.61
N ILE A 72 -6.85 -8.42 7.26
CA ILE A 72 -5.91 -7.58 8.01
C ILE A 72 -6.57 -7.02 9.28
N HIS A 73 -7.79 -6.51 9.16
CA HIS A 73 -8.52 -5.82 10.24
C HIS A 73 -9.58 -6.67 10.95
N GLY A 74 -9.97 -7.81 10.39
CA GLY A 74 -11.06 -8.66 10.88
C GLY A 74 -10.66 -9.71 11.90
N ARG A 75 -9.47 -9.61 12.50
CA ARG A 75 -9.21 -10.28 13.77
C ARG A 75 -9.87 -9.46 14.88
N LYS A 76 -11.11 -9.80 15.21
CA LYS A 76 -11.72 -9.45 16.48
C LYS A 76 -11.77 -10.70 17.35
#